data_AF-A0A1H7X583-F1
#
_entry.id   AF-A0A1H7X583-F1
#
_cell.length_a   1.000
_cell.length_b   1.000
_cell.length_c   1.000
_cell.angle_alpha   90.00
_cell.angle_beta   90.00
_cell.angle_gamma   90.00
#
_symmetry.space_group_name_H-M   'P 1'
#
loop_
_entity.id
_entity.type
_entity.pdbx_description
1 polymer ?
#
loop_
_entity_poly.entity_id
_entity_poly.type
_entity_poly.pdbx_seq_one_letter_code
_entity_poly.pdbx_strand_id
1 'polypeptide(L)'
;MKSQSDQVQTFLNDILSIDNEKYLILNQIREIVFENHQATDEKIIYGGIMFSINNKDFGGLFVRKQHISFEFVEGFLMKDPNKLLEGTGKYRRHLKIRTIDDLQNKNVEYFIKQAVRC
;
A
#
# COMPACT_ATOMS: atom_id res chain seq x y z
N MET A 1 4.14 -5.43 12.02
CA MET A 1 2.89 -5.83 12.73
C MET A 1 2.34 -7.19 12.24
N LYS A 2 1.84 -8.06 13.15
CA LYS A 2 1.17 -9.34 12.79
C LYS A 2 -0.20 -9.08 12.14
N SER A 3 -0.48 -9.77 11.04
CA SER A 3 -1.79 -9.75 10.36
C SER A 3 -2.83 -10.60 11.09
N GLN A 4 -4.10 -10.20 11.05
CA GLN A 4 -5.25 -11.05 11.45
C GLN A 4 -5.64 -12.08 10.38
N SER A 5 -5.23 -11.85 9.13
CA SER A 5 -5.37 -12.80 8.03
C SER A 5 -4.15 -13.72 7.94
N ASP A 6 -4.38 -15.04 8.08
CA ASP A 6 -3.34 -16.07 7.96
C ASP A 6 -2.68 -16.07 6.57
N GLN A 7 -3.45 -15.77 5.53
CA GLN A 7 -2.93 -15.66 4.16
C GLN A 7 -1.98 -14.48 4.02
N VAL A 8 -2.35 -13.32 4.58
CA VAL A 8 -1.47 -12.15 4.57
C VAL A 8 -0.24 -12.41 5.44
N GLN A 9 -0.38 -13.08 6.58
CA GLN A 9 0.78 -13.40 7.42
C GLN A 9 1.75 -14.36 6.73
N THR A 10 1.24 -15.38 6.02
CA THR A 10 2.05 -16.28 5.20
C THR A 10 2.79 -15.49 4.11
N PHE A 11 2.08 -14.64 3.37
CA PHE A 11 2.67 -13.78 2.35
C PHE A 11 3.80 -12.90 2.91
N LEU A 12 3.61 -12.28 4.08
CA LEU A 12 4.64 -11.48 4.74
C LEU A 12 5.90 -12.30 5.06
N ASN A 13 5.73 -13.52 5.57
CA ASN A 13 6.83 -14.41 5.91
C ASN A 13 7.59 -14.89 4.66
N ASP A 14 6.87 -15.15 3.56
CA ASP A 14 7.47 -15.52 2.28
C ASP A 14 8.34 -14.39 1.73
N ILE A 15 7.84 -13.15 1.75
CA ILE A 15 8.61 -11.98 1.32
C ILE A 15 9.83 -11.77 2.21
N LEU A 16 9.70 -11.87 3.54
CA LEU A 16 10.83 -11.76 4.47
C LEU A 16 11.94 -12.79 4.16
N SER A 17 11.55 -14.01 3.77
CA SER A 17 12.49 -15.10 3.47
C SER A 17 13.24 -14.89 2.14
N ILE A 18 12.69 -14.10 1.21
CA ILE A 18 13.23 -13.89 -0.14
C ILE A 18 13.94 -12.54 -0.27
N ASP A 19 13.36 -11.49 0.31
CA ASP A 19 13.78 -10.10 0.13
C ASP A 19 13.42 -9.26 1.36
N ASN A 20 14.37 -9.19 2.29
CA ASN A 20 14.20 -8.45 3.55
C ASN A 20 13.95 -6.96 3.33
N GLU A 21 14.53 -6.33 2.31
CA GLU A 21 14.32 -4.90 2.05
C GLU A 21 12.87 -4.64 1.60
N LYS A 22 12.34 -5.46 0.67
CA LYS A 22 10.94 -5.37 0.27
C LYS A 22 9.99 -5.67 1.42
N TYR A 23 10.32 -6.61 2.30
CA TYR A 23 9.56 -6.86 3.51
C TYR A 23 9.50 -5.62 4.42
N LEU A 24 10.65 -4.97 4.67
CA LEU A 24 10.70 -3.78 5.51
C LEU A 24 9.85 -2.64 4.95
N ILE A 25 9.98 -2.35 3.66
CA ILE A 25 9.16 -1.33 2.98
C ILE A 25 7.67 -1.69 3.11
N LEU A 26 7.31 -2.93 2.77
CA LEU A 26 5.93 -3.38 2.79
C LEU A 26 5.32 -3.32 4.20
N ASN A 27 6.05 -3.76 5.23
CA ASN A 27 5.57 -3.74 6.60
C ASN A 27 5.45 -2.31 7.15
N GLN A 28 6.37 -1.40 6.81
CA GLN A 28 6.25 0.01 7.21
C GLN A 28 5.05 0.69 6.53
N ILE A 29 4.79 0.42 5.25
CA ILE A 29 3.59 0.96 4.59
C ILE A 29 2.32 0.40 5.24
N ARG A 30 2.30 -0.89 5.60
CA ARG A 30 1.19 -1.48 6.37
C ARG A 30 0.99 -0.77 7.70
N GLU A 31 2.05 -0.52 8.45
CA GLU A 31 1.96 0.21 9.72
C GLU A 31 1.36 1.61 9.52
N ILE A 32 1.81 2.36 8.51
CA ILE A 32 1.23 3.67 8.16
C ILE A 32 -0.27 3.58 7.82
N VAL A 33 -0.69 2.53 7.10
CA VAL A 33 -2.12 2.29 6.81
C VAL A 33 -2.91 2.11 8.10
N PHE A 34 -2.48 1.21 8.98
CA PHE A 34 -3.22 0.90 10.21
C PHE A 34 -3.16 2.03 11.26
N GLU A 35 -2.09 2.82 11.29
CA GLU A 35 -2.00 4.02 12.13
C GLU A 35 -3.03 5.08 11.72
N ASN A 36 -3.24 5.26 10.42
CA ASN A 36 -4.16 6.27 9.89
C ASN A 36 -5.61 5.77 9.78
N HIS A 37 -5.79 4.47 9.62
CA HIS A 37 -7.07 3.83 9.31
C HIS A 37 -7.23 2.53 10.10
N GLN A 38 -7.42 2.65 11.42
CA GLN A 38 -7.41 1.51 12.36
C GLN A 38 -8.49 0.44 12.08
N ALA A 39 -9.59 0.82 11.43
CA ALA A 39 -10.68 -0.09 11.04
C ALA A 39 -10.41 -0.85 9.73
N THR A 40 -9.17 -0.82 9.23
CA THR A 40 -8.78 -1.48 7.98
C THR A 40 -8.81 -3.00 8.13
N ASP A 41 -9.49 -3.65 7.19
CA ASP A 41 -9.32 -5.07 6.89
C ASP A 41 -8.27 -5.27 5.79
N GLU A 42 -7.54 -6.38 5.84
CA GLU A 42 -6.59 -6.77 4.81
C GLU A 42 -6.80 -8.22 4.35
N LYS A 43 -6.64 -8.47 3.05
CA LYS A 43 -6.81 -9.79 2.42
C LYS A 43 -5.89 -9.94 1.21
N ILE A 44 -5.54 -11.18 0.86
CA ILE A 44 -4.78 -11.43 -0.36
C ILE A 44 -5.71 -11.43 -1.58
N ILE A 45 -5.44 -10.56 -2.54
CA ILE A 45 -6.09 -10.57 -3.86
C ILE A 45 -5.04 -10.27 -4.94
N TYR A 46 -5.09 -11.03 -6.03
CA TYR A 46 -4.20 -10.87 -7.19
C TYR A 46 -2.70 -10.86 -6.83
N GLY A 47 -2.31 -11.64 -5.81
CA GLY A 47 -0.92 -11.74 -5.36
C GLY A 47 -0.40 -10.51 -4.58
N GLY A 48 -1.29 -9.61 -4.14
CA GLY A 48 -0.96 -8.51 -3.24
C GLY A 48 -1.93 -8.43 -2.06
N ILE A 49 -1.66 -7.49 -1.16
CA ILE A 49 -2.50 -7.21 0.00
C ILE A 49 -3.48 -6.12 -0.39
N MET A 50 -4.78 -6.40 -0.37
CA MET A 50 -5.84 -5.40 -0.55
C MET A 50 -6.33 -4.91 0.80
N PHE A 51 -6.58 -3.60 0.90
CA PHE A 51 -7.11 -2.95 2.08
C PHE A 51 -8.53 -2.43 1.84
N SER A 52 -9.38 -2.63 2.85
CA SER A 52 -10.77 -2.18 2.82
C SER A 52 -11.22 -1.66 4.16
N ILE A 53 -12.20 -0.76 4.17
CA ILE A 53 -12.98 -0.38 5.36
C ILE A 53 -14.45 -0.58 5.03
N ASN A 54 -15.21 -1.22 5.92
CA ASN A 54 -16.64 -1.48 5.72
C ASN A 54 -16.94 -2.15 4.36
N ASN A 55 -16.10 -3.09 3.94
CA ASN A 55 -16.14 -3.77 2.63
C ASN A 55 -15.94 -2.85 1.39
N LYS A 56 -15.55 -1.58 1.54
CA LYS A 56 -15.10 -0.72 0.43
C LYS A 56 -13.58 -0.79 0.34
N ASP A 57 -13.07 -1.32 -0.78
CA ASP A 57 -11.63 -1.33 -1.07
C ASP A 57 -11.16 0.11 -1.32
N PHE A 58 -10.05 0.51 -0.69
CA PHE A 58 -9.47 1.85 -0.90
C PHE A 58 -8.06 1.80 -1.50
N GLY A 59 -7.34 0.69 -1.33
CA GLY A 59 -6.04 0.51 -1.95
C GLY A 59 -5.47 -0.88 -1.78
N GLY A 60 -4.27 -1.09 -2.32
CA GLY A 60 -3.56 -2.35 -2.19
C GLY A 60 -2.06 -2.22 -2.35
N LEU A 61 -1.33 -3.12 -1.70
CA LEU A 61 0.12 -3.25 -1.73
C LEU A 61 0.54 -4.45 -2.57
N PHE A 62 1.37 -4.18 -3.59
CA PHE A 62 1.83 -5.19 -4.52
C PHE A 62 3.35 -5.19 -4.62
N VAL A 63 3.95 -6.36 -4.38
CA VAL A 63 5.39 -6.57 -4.54
C VAL A 63 5.71 -6.77 -6.02
N ARG A 64 6.49 -5.87 -6.61
CA ARG A 64 7.00 -5.99 -7.98
C ARG A 64 8.50 -6.27 -7.96
N LYS A 65 9.05 -6.70 -9.09
CA LYS A 65 10.48 -7.06 -9.20
C LYS A 65 11.43 -5.95 -8.69
N GLN A 66 11.12 -4.69 -8.98
CA GLN A 66 12.00 -3.53 -8.69
C GLN A 66 11.44 -2.54 -7.67
N HIS A 67 10.21 -2.72 -7.19
CA HIS A 67 9.55 -1.77 -6.27
C HIS A 67 8.35 -2.43 -5.59
N ILE A 68 7.88 -1.81 -4.52
CA ILE A 68 6.52 -1.99 -4.00
C ILE A 68 5.61 -0.96 -4.68
N SER A 69 4.43 -1.36 -5.12
CA SER A 69 3.40 -0.45 -5.62
C SER A 69 2.28 -0.34 -4.59
N PHE A 70 1.96 0.88 -4.16
CA PHE A 70 0.69 1.16 -3.49
C PHE A 70 -0.31 1.66 -4.53
N GLU A 71 -1.33 0.86 -4.81
CA GLU A 71 -2.41 1.21 -5.73
C GLU A 71 -3.56 1.85 -4.94
N PHE A 72 -4.03 3.01 -5.38
CA PHE A 72 -5.18 3.72 -4.83
C PHE A 72 -6.39 3.52 -5.74
N VAL A 73 -7.50 3.03 -5.19
CA VAL A 73 -8.72 2.74 -5.97
C VAL A 73 -9.27 4.01 -6.62
N GLU A 74 -9.38 5.09 -5.86
CA GLU A 74 -9.88 6.41 -6.28
C GLU A 74 -8.76 7.44 -6.36
N GLY A 75 -7.57 7.02 -6.80
CA GLY A 75 -6.38 7.87 -6.86
C GLY A 75 -6.53 9.14 -7.73
N PHE A 76 -7.47 9.16 -8.69
CA PHE A 76 -7.75 10.34 -9.51
C PHE A 76 -8.33 11.54 -8.74
N LEU A 77 -8.87 11.33 -7.53
CA LEU A 77 -9.40 12.38 -6.65
C LEU A 77 -8.33 12.95 -5.71
N MET A 78 -7.14 12.34 -5.66
CA MET A 78 -6.09 12.73 -4.74
C MET A 78 -5.41 14.03 -5.16
N LYS A 79 -5.07 14.86 -4.17
CA LYS A 79 -4.20 16.00 -4.37
C LYS A 79 -2.78 15.50 -4.53
N ASP A 80 -2.16 15.84 -5.66
CA ASP A 80 -0.79 15.45 -6.00
C ASP A 80 -0.01 16.64 -6.57
N PRO A 81 0.34 17.63 -5.72
CA PRO A 81 1.03 18.85 -6.18
C PRO A 81 2.40 18.57 -6.79
N ASN A 82 3.06 17.48 -6.36
CA ASN A 82 4.39 17.09 -6.78
C ASN A 82 4.38 16.08 -7.95
N LYS A 83 3.20 15.71 -8.46
CA LYS A 83 3.01 14.77 -9.58
C LYS A 83 3.73 13.43 -9.35
N LEU A 84 3.64 12.90 -8.13
CA LEU A 84 4.28 11.65 -7.70
C LEU A 84 3.44 10.42 -8.06
N LEU A 85 2.13 10.57 -8.21
CA LEU A 85 1.23 9.48 -8.55
C LEU A 85 1.36 9.13 -10.04
N GLU A 86 1.51 7.84 -10.30
CA GLU A 86 1.56 7.26 -11.63
C GLU A 86 0.22 6.57 -11.99
N GLY A 87 0.04 6.29 -13.28
CA GLY A 87 -1.14 5.60 -13.80
C GLY A 87 -2.04 6.49 -14.65
N THR A 88 -2.47 5.96 -15.79
CA THR A 88 -3.30 6.66 -16.79
C THR A 88 -4.73 6.12 -16.85
N GLY A 89 -5.09 5.20 -15.95
CA GLY A 89 -6.43 4.63 -15.87
C GLY A 89 -7.49 5.66 -15.48
N LYS A 90 -8.76 5.32 -15.70
CA LYS A 90 -9.91 6.20 -15.44
C LYS A 90 -9.99 6.66 -13.98
N TYR A 91 -9.70 5.77 -13.02
CA TYR A 91 -9.86 6.04 -11.58
C TYR A 91 -8.57 5.81 -10.79
N ARG A 92 -7.87 4.72 -11.06
CA ARG A 92 -6.72 4.30 -10.24
C ARG A 92 -5.49 5.16 -10.48
N ARG A 93 -4.74 5.38 -9.40
CA ARG A 93 -3.35 5.85 -9.43
C ARG A 93 -2.51 4.95 -8.53
N HIS A 94 -1.21 4.96 -8.72
CA HIS A 94 -0.30 4.25 -7.82
C HIS A 94 0.95 5.05 -7.52
N LEU A 95 1.57 4.69 -6.41
CA LEU A 95 2.87 5.21 -6.01
C LEU A 95 3.86 4.05 -5.98
N LYS A 96 5.01 4.21 -6.65
CA LYS A 96 6.11 3.23 -6.62
C LYS A 96 7.12 3.59 -5.54
N ILE A 97 7.37 2.65 -4.63
CA ILE A 97 8.30 2.77 -3.51
C ILE A 97 9.45 1.79 -3.77
N ARG A 98 10.65 2.31 -4.02
CA ARG A 98 11.84 1.53 -4.37
C ARG A 98 12.76 1.30 -3.19
N THR A 99 12.82 2.26 -2.27
CA THR A 99 13.69 2.24 -1.10
C THR A 99 12.89 2.59 0.15
N ILE A 100 13.49 2.42 1.32
CA ILE A 100 12.88 2.85 2.57
C ILE A 100 12.73 4.38 2.64
N ASP A 101 13.72 5.13 2.10
CA ASP A 101 13.72 6.59 2.08
C ASP A 101 12.58 7.16 1.23
N ASP A 102 12.11 6.41 0.22
CA ASP A 102 10.94 6.79 -0.59
C ASP A 102 9.68 7.00 0.27
N LEU A 103 9.57 6.36 1.44
CA LEU A 103 8.43 6.55 2.34
C LEU A 103 8.30 8.02 2.77
N GLN A 104 9.43 8.65 3.09
CA GLN A 104 9.51 10.06 3.44
C GLN A 104 9.58 10.95 2.19
N ASN A 105 10.50 10.64 1.26
CA ASN A 105 10.75 11.47 0.08
C ASN A 105 9.53 11.60 -0.84
N LYS A 106 8.67 10.56 -0.89
CA LYS A 106 7.42 10.58 -1.67
C LYS A 106 6.19 10.83 -0.81
N ASN A 107 6.37 11.11 0.48
CA ASN A 107 5.30 11.43 1.41
C ASN A 107 4.16 10.38 1.37
N VAL A 108 4.51 9.11 1.55
CA VAL A 108 3.58 7.98 1.39
C VAL A 108 2.37 8.11 2.32
N GLU A 109 2.61 8.55 3.55
CA GLU A 109 1.55 8.79 4.54
C GLU A 109 0.53 9.83 4.07
N TYR A 110 0.96 10.90 3.38
CA TYR A 110 0.06 11.94 2.85
C TYR A 110 -0.95 11.37 1.85
N PHE A 111 -0.54 10.42 1.01
CA PHE A 111 -1.46 9.78 0.07
C PHE A 111 -2.36 8.75 0.78
N ILE A 112 -1.82 7.98 1.73
CA ILE A 112 -2.61 7.03 2.53
C ILE A 112 -3.72 7.73 3.31
N LYS A 113 -3.44 8.89 3.92
CA LYS A 113 -4.46 9.72 4.61
C LYS A 113 -5.63 10.13 3.72
N GLN A 114 -5.40 10.27 2.40
CA GLN A 114 -6.44 10.63 1.44
C GLN A 114 -7.26 9.41 0.98
N ALA A 115 -6.71 8.19 1.04
CA ALA A 115 -7.29 7.01 0.39
C ALA A 115 -8.70 6.64 0.85
N VAL A 116 -9.05 6.93 2.10
CA VAL A 116 -10.38 6.64 2.70
C VAL A 116 -11.31 7.86 2.66
N ARG A 117 -10.77 9.06 2.41
CA ARG A 117 -11.55 10.32 2.37
C ARG A 117 -12.19 10.58 1.01
N CYS A 118 -11.92 9.72 0.03
CA CYS A 118 -12.44 9.80 -1.33
C CYS A 118 -13.76 9.03 -1.49
#